data_AF-A0A2T4CHX6-F1
#
_entry.id   AF-A0A2T4CHX6-F1
#
_cell.length_a   1.000
_cell.length_b   1.000
_cell.length_c   1.000
_cell.angle_alpha   90.00
_cell.angle_beta   90.00
_cell.angle_gamma   90.00
#
_symmetry.space_group_name_H-M   'P 1'
#
loop_
_entity.id
_entity.type
_entity.pdbx_description
1 polymer ?
#
loop_
_entity_poly.entity_id
_entity_poly.type
_entity_poly.pdbx_seq_one_letter_code
_entity_poly.pdbx_strand_id
1 'polypeptide(L)'
;MNAASASAPLKARDAQPALEDLLPPLTSRNDVDLQLYAFLAIIMRDFVQSWYGKITTDETFVPEILRIIAHCTTALEQRFRKLDLESLLLDEIPELLDKHATARRMASRSAMQPPVDADAREIYHSIFPLPFLSPVPRLGDDGTAVELQRQNEATYRQLLVQAVLAILLPTEDLENPCLTALVEQILSELIIGNVIAGKASQPWLLYEAICISARSLGEQEARTKARLVTGTDQPSPSSSDLDQDTAKSPKWTVQGVFVLIVHLGILFFNAVRFMAGILADSISLPPRTALHLDEEAADCFHDDKRRLLSTDTNLGRAKVPVLSFKLWSCLGNLIELEQRKPWLGGFMSLLQTAAINGPWRIAGLDGPLDRLLSRHIQALFDSSHLSPILRSLRGALFPNNSLGTSTLTPPQSEEELRALRRRAAAAILGLLPASVARVYFGRRLWRLGALFDPSEDVGSSSAAADEQDGDERILDELEGLLDVVGDEYCNKHLMYSALELLLVRLMPELSEKGVVELWEERLG
;
A
#
# COMPACT_ATOMS: atom_id res chain seq x y z
N MET A 1 -75.41 18.37 28.79
CA MET A 1 -74.27 18.36 27.85
C MET A 1 -73.05 17.88 28.60
N ASN A 2 -72.62 16.63 28.39
CA ASN A 2 -71.25 16.32 27.94
C ASN A 2 -71.05 14.81 27.96
N ALA A 3 -70.78 14.32 26.76
CA ALA A 3 -70.66 12.93 26.40
C ALA A 3 -69.34 12.33 26.89
N ALA A 4 -69.38 11.02 27.12
CA ALA A 4 -68.24 10.17 27.34
C ALA A 4 -67.23 10.26 26.18
N SER A 5 -65.96 10.45 26.52
CA SER A 5 -64.82 10.35 25.60
C SER A 5 -63.97 9.16 26.04
N ALA A 6 -64.21 8.01 25.42
CA ALA A 6 -63.36 6.83 25.52
C ALA A 6 -62.05 7.09 24.77
N SER A 7 -60.93 7.14 25.49
CA SER A 7 -59.59 7.14 24.91
C SER A 7 -59.21 5.70 24.54
N ALA A 8 -59.29 5.37 23.25
CA ALA A 8 -58.71 4.15 22.71
C ALA A 8 -57.18 4.18 22.85
N PRO A 9 -56.51 3.06 23.19
CA PRO A 9 -55.05 3.01 23.16
C PRO A 9 -54.57 2.99 21.70
N LEU A 10 -53.65 3.91 21.40
CA LEU A 10 -52.94 3.97 20.13
C LEU A 10 -52.22 2.63 19.89
N LYS A 11 -52.65 1.96 18.83
CA LYS A 11 -52.00 0.80 18.22
C LYS A 11 -50.51 1.12 18.05
N ALA A 12 -49.67 0.44 18.83
CA ALA A 12 -48.23 0.45 18.64
C ALA A 12 -47.97 0.13 17.15
N ARG A 13 -47.35 1.06 16.44
CA ARG A 13 -46.75 0.75 15.14
C ARG A 13 -45.72 -0.34 15.42
N ASP A 14 -45.90 -1.50 14.81
CA ASP A 14 -44.91 -2.56 14.77
C ASP A 14 -43.57 -1.90 14.41
N ALA A 15 -42.66 -1.83 15.39
CA ALA A 15 -41.29 -1.47 15.12
C ALA A 15 -40.78 -2.59 14.23
N GLN A 16 -40.65 -2.31 12.93
CA GLN A 16 -39.95 -3.23 12.04
C GLN A 16 -38.61 -3.54 12.72
N PRO A 17 -38.22 -4.83 12.85
CA PRO A 17 -36.90 -5.16 13.38
C PRO A 17 -35.88 -4.38 12.57
N ALA A 18 -34.83 -3.89 13.24
CA ALA A 18 -33.81 -3.11 12.55
C ALA A 18 -33.32 -3.93 11.34
N LEU A 19 -33.03 -3.27 10.21
CA LEU A 19 -32.56 -3.94 8.99
C LEU A 19 -31.32 -4.83 9.27
N GLU A 20 -30.58 -4.46 10.33
CA GLU A 20 -29.42 -5.12 10.91
C GLU A 20 -29.73 -6.50 11.52
N ASP A 21 -30.96 -6.74 11.99
CA ASP A 21 -31.38 -8.01 12.63
C ASP A 21 -31.97 -9.03 11.62
N LEU A 22 -32.24 -8.60 10.38
CA LEU A 22 -32.91 -9.41 9.35
C LEU A 22 -31.93 -10.09 8.37
N LEU A 23 -30.70 -9.59 8.27
CA LEU A 23 -29.69 -10.07 7.33
C LEU A 23 -28.59 -10.83 8.07
N PRO A 24 -27.99 -11.88 7.46
CA PRO A 24 -26.90 -12.60 8.08
C PRO A 24 -25.71 -11.65 8.33
N PRO A 25 -24.96 -11.76 9.44
CA PRO A 25 -23.77 -10.96 9.64
C PRO A 25 -22.73 -11.32 8.56
N LEU A 26 -22.17 -10.31 7.89
CA LEU A 26 -21.09 -10.50 6.90
C LEU A 26 -19.72 -10.44 7.58
N THR A 27 -19.63 -9.61 8.62
CA THR A 27 -18.46 -9.44 9.46
C THR A 27 -18.88 -9.33 10.93
N SER A 28 -17.91 -9.32 11.83
CA SER A 28 -18.16 -9.06 13.26
C SER A 28 -18.63 -7.64 13.60
N ARG A 29 -18.58 -6.70 12.64
CA ARG A 29 -18.81 -5.28 12.87
C ARG A 29 -19.98 -4.76 12.05
N ASN A 30 -21.04 -4.39 12.75
CA ASN A 30 -22.29 -3.90 12.15
C ASN A 30 -22.09 -2.65 11.28
N ASP A 31 -21.15 -1.76 11.65
CA ASP A 31 -20.89 -0.51 10.90
C ASP A 31 -20.18 -0.73 9.56
N VAL A 32 -19.44 -1.84 9.45
CA VAL A 32 -18.83 -2.32 8.21
C VAL A 32 -19.87 -3.05 7.38
N ASP A 33 -20.64 -3.94 8.02
CA ASP A 33 -21.72 -4.71 7.38
C ASP A 33 -22.73 -3.81 6.70
N LEU A 34 -23.12 -2.70 7.33
CA LEU A 34 -24.03 -1.72 6.72
C LEU A 34 -23.47 -1.17 5.39
N GLN A 35 -22.17 -0.87 5.33
CA GLN A 35 -21.55 -0.37 4.09
C GLN A 35 -21.41 -1.48 3.06
N LEU A 36 -21.02 -2.70 3.47
CA LEU A 36 -20.92 -3.86 2.60
C LEU A 36 -22.27 -4.24 2.00
N TYR A 37 -23.34 -4.25 2.80
CA TYR A 37 -24.70 -4.47 2.32
C TYR A 37 -25.15 -3.36 1.38
N ALA A 38 -24.75 -2.12 1.58
CA ALA A 38 -25.06 -1.05 0.64
C ALA A 38 -24.36 -1.25 -0.71
N PHE A 39 -23.12 -1.75 -0.74
CA PHE A 39 -22.45 -2.16 -1.99
C PHE A 39 -23.16 -3.33 -2.64
N LEU A 40 -23.43 -4.37 -1.85
CA LEU A 40 -24.05 -5.60 -2.32
C LEU A 40 -25.45 -5.36 -2.86
N ALA A 41 -26.23 -4.47 -2.25
CA ALA A 41 -27.53 -4.06 -2.75
C ALA A 41 -27.44 -3.39 -4.14
N ILE A 42 -26.44 -2.53 -4.37
CA ILE A 42 -26.21 -1.93 -5.70
C ILE A 42 -25.84 -3.02 -6.71
N ILE A 43 -24.94 -3.93 -6.34
CA ILE A 43 -24.48 -5.02 -7.22
C ILE A 43 -25.66 -5.95 -7.57
N MET A 44 -26.42 -6.40 -6.58
CA MET A 44 -27.57 -7.27 -6.77
C MET A 44 -28.65 -6.60 -7.62
N ARG A 45 -28.95 -5.31 -7.40
CA ARG A 45 -29.93 -4.55 -8.20
C ARG A 45 -29.51 -4.47 -9.67
N ASP A 46 -28.28 -4.03 -9.92
CA ASP A 46 -27.85 -3.67 -11.28
C ASP A 46 -27.38 -4.88 -12.10
N PHE A 47 -26.76 -5.88 -11.46
CA PHE A 47 -26.15 -7.02 -12.16
C PHE A 47 -26.89 -8.35 -12.00
N VAL A 48 -27.80 -8.50 -11.04
CA VAL A 48 -28.57 -9.75 -10.85
C VAL A 48 -30.03 -9.52 -11.18
N GLN A 49 -30.70 -8.63 -10.45
CA GLN A 49 -32.14 -8.38 -10.58
C GLN A 49 -32.52 -7.80 -11.95
N SER A 50 -31.63 -7.04 -12.59
CA SER A 50 -31.86 -6.40 -13.90
C SER A 50 -32.14 -7.37 -15.04
N TRP A 51 -31.62 -8.61 -14.95
CA TRP A 51 -31.89 -9.69 -15.90
C TRP A 51 -32.69 -10.83 -15.26
N TYR A 52 -32.40 -11.23 -14.03
CA TYR A 52 -33.05 -12.36 -13.38
C TYR A 52 -34.55 -12.10 -13.15
N GLY A 53 -34.90 -10.88 -12.72
CA GLY A 53 -36.29 -10.48 -12.54
C GLY A 53 -37.11 -10.43 -13.84
N LYS A 54 -36.45 -10.49 -15.01
CA LYS A 54 -37.12 -10.62 -16.32
C LYS A 54 -37.39 -12.08 -16.70
N ILE A 55 -36.63 -13.03 -16.13
CA ILE A 55 -36.71 -14.45 -16.47
C ILE A 55 -37.64 -15.19 -15.50
N THR A 56 -37.59 -14.88 -14.21
CA THR A 56 -38.32 -15.61 -13.17
C THR A 56 -38.68 -14.69 -11.99
N THR A 57 -39.80 -14.98 -11.34
CA THR A 57 -40.33 -14.23 -10.18
C THR A 57 -39.92 -14.85 -8.84
N ASP A 58 -38.97 -15.78 -8.86
CA ASP A 58 -38.47 -16.42 -7.65
C ASP A 58 -37.60 -15.44 -6.86
N GLU A 59 -37.94 -15.22 -5.60
CA GLU A 59 -37.21 -14.31 -4.73
C GLU A 59 -36.14 -15.02 -3.89
N THR A 60 -36.03 -16.35 -3.98
CA THR A 60 -35.11 -17.16 -3.15
C THR A 60 -33.65 -17.09 -3.58
N PHE A 61 -33.39 -16.84 -4.87
CA PHE A 61 -32.04 -16.80 -5.43
C PHE A 61 -31.14 -15.70 -4.86
N VAL A 62 -31.68 -14.49 -4.63
CA VAL A 62 -30.90 -13.37 -4.07
C VAL A 62 -30.46 -13.66 -2.63
N PRO A 63 -31.35 -14.10 -1.71
CA PRO A 63 -30.96 -14.58 -0.38
C PRO A 63 -29.90 -15.68 -0.38
N GLU A 64 -29.94 -16.62 -1.32
CA GLU A 64 -28.90 -17.66 -1.45
C GLU A 64 -27.53 -17.06 -1.78
N ILE A 65 -27.46 -16.18 -2.78
CA ILE A 65 -26.20 -15.46 -3.10
C ILE A 65 -25.68 -14.70 -1.87
N LEU A 66 -26.57 -14.01 -1.14
CA LEU A 66 -26.18 -13.28 0.07
C LEU A 66 -25.62 -14.22 1.15
N ARG A 67 -26.18 -15.42 1.32
CA ARG A 67 -25.67 -16.42 2.27
C ARG A 67 -24.29 -16.94 1.88
N ILE A 68 -24.06 -17.22 0.60
CA ILE A 68 -22.75 -17.65 0.09
C ILE A 68 -21.72 -16.55 0.32
N ILE A 69 -22.05 -15.31 -0.03
CA ILE A 69 -21.17 -14.16 0.22
C ILE A 69 -20.89 -14.01 1.70
N ALA A 70 -21.90 -14.12 2.58
CA ALA A 70 -21.74 -14.04 4.03
C ALA A 70 -20.77 -15.11 4.56
N HIS A 71 -20.88 -16.34 4.06
CA HIS A 71 -19.95 -17.42 4.40
C HIS A 71 -18.52 -17.05 3.99
N CYS A 72 -18.33 -16.64 2.73
CA CYS A 72 -17.02 -16.27 2.21
C CYS A 72 -16.42 -15.05 2.94
N THR A 73 -17.20 -14.00 3.22
CA THR A 73 -16.71 -12.80 3.92
C THR A 73 -16.35 -13.11 5.37
N THR A 74 -17.12 -13.96 6.04
CA THR A 74 -16.81 -14.38 7.42
C THR A 74 -15.54 -15.22 7.46
N ALA A 75 -15.38 -16.17 6.53
CA ALA A 75 -14.17 -16.99 6.41
C ALA A 75 -12.94 -16.12 6.11
N LEU A 76 -13.08 -15.14 5.21
CA LEU A 76 -12.04 -14.17 4.92
C LEU A 76 -11.71 -13.29 6.13
N GLU A 77 -12.71 -12.79 6.86
CA GLU A 77 -12.48 -11.97 8.05
C GLU A 77 -11.67 -12.73 9.12
N GLN A 78 -12.03 -13.99 9.39
CA GLN A 78 -11.30 -14.83 10.33
C GLN A 78 -9.82 -14.97 9.95
N ARG A 79 -9.53 -15.10 8.66
CA ARG A 79 -8.16 -15.16 8.14
C ARG A 79 -7.46 -13.81 8.23
N PHE A 80 -8.12 -12.71 7.87
CA PHE A 80 -7.58 -11.35 8.00
C PHE A 80 -7.24 -10.97 9.45
N ARG A 81 -7.94 -11.50 10.45
CA ARG A 81 -7.60 -11.27 11.87
C ARG A 81 -6.30 -11.95 12.28
N LYS A 82 -6.01 -13.12 11.72
CA LYS A 82 -4.76 -13.86 11.96
C LYS A 82 -3.59 -13.31 11.16
N LEU A 83 -3.87 -12.52 10.12
CA LEU A 83 -2.85 -11.92 9.27
C LEU A 83 -2.14 -10.76 9.98
N ASP A 84 -0.82 -10.87 10.11
CA ASP A 84 0.03 -9.76 10.52
C ASP A 84 0.20 -8.76 9.36
N LEU A 85 -0.74 -7.82 9.25
CA LEU A 85 -0.73 -6.75 8.25
C LEU A 85 0.50 -5.85 8.35
N GLU A 86 1.05 -5.68 9.56
CA GLU A 86 2.25 -4.88 9.78
C GLU A 86 3.45 -5.51 9.07
N SER A 87 3.66 -6.82 9.24
CA SER A 87 4.73 -7.55 8.55
C SER A 87 4.49 -7.63 7.03
N LEU A 88 3.24 -7.90 6.60
CA LEU A 88 2.93 -8.06 5.18
C LEU A 88 3.18 -6.76 4.37
N LEU A 89 2.70 -5.62 4.89
CA LEU A 89 2.75 -4.34 4.19
C LEU A 89 4.11 -3.64 4.32
N LEU A 90 4.84 -3.83 5.42
CA LEU A 90 6.08 -3.11 5.69
C LEU A 90 7.34 -3.97 5.53
N ASP A 91 7.24 -5.30 5.50
CA ASP A 91 8.40 -6.17 5.28
C ASP A 91 8.32 -6.84 3.90
N GLU A 92 7.27 -7.62 3.64
CA GLU A 92 7.27 -8.55 2.52
C GLU A 92 6.93 -7.92 1.16
N ILE A 93 5.92 -7.05 1.12
CA ILE A 93 5.59 -6.31 -0.11
C ILE A 93 6.74 -5.37 -0.51
N PRO A 94 7.36 -4.61 0.42
CA PRO A 94 8.55 -3.83 0.10
C PRO A 94 9.73 -4.70 -0.35
N GLU A 95 9.91 -5.91 0.19
CA GLU A 95 10.93 -6.84 -0.29
C GLU A 95 10.69 -7.25 -1.76
N LEU A 96 9.43 -7.53 -2.14
CA LEU A 96 9.08 -7.81 -3.53
C LEU A 96 9.36 -6.61 -4.45
N LEU A 97 8.97 -5.40 -4.01
CA LEU A 97 9.22 -4.18 -4.76
C LEU A 97 10.72 -3.89 -4.92
N ASP A 98 11.51 -4.14 -3.87
CA ASP A 98 12.97 -3.98 -3.87
C ASP A 98 13.66 -4.93 -4.85
N LYS A 99 13.26 -6.21 -4.85
CA LYS A 99 13.73 -7.21 -5.81
C LYS A 99 13.36 -6.83 -7.24
N HIS A 100 12.11 -6.41 -7.46
CA HIS A 100 11.64 -5.95 -8.77
C HIS A 100 12.45 -4.74 -9.26
N ALA A 101 12.63 -3.71 -8.42
CA ALA A 101 13.38 -2.52 -8.75
C ALA A 101 14.84 -2.83 -9.09
N THR A 102 15.48 -3.70 -8.31
CA THR A 102 16.85 -4.13 -8.54
C THR A 102 16.97 -4.93 -9.84
N ALA A 103 16.11 -5.92 -10.05
CA ALA A 103 16.11 -6.75 -11.25
C ALA A 103 15.85 -5.92 -12.52
N ARG A 104 14.90 -4.99 -12.47
CA ARG A 104 14.60 -4.08 -13.59
C ARG A 104 15.79 -3.20 -13.94
N ARG A 105 16.44 -2.59 -12.95
CA ARG A 105 17.63 -1.75 -13.17
C ARG A 105 18.80 -2.57 -13.70
N MET A 106 19.03 -3.77 -13.17
CA MET A 106 20.06 -4.68 -13.66
C MET A 106 19.81 -5.07 -15.12
N ALA A 107 18.56 -5.38 -15.47
CA ALA A 107 18.16 -5.70 -16.83
C ALA A 107 18.34 -4.51 -17.79
N SER A 108 17.86 -3.32 -17.43
CA SER A 108 18.05 -2.10 -18.23
C SER A 108 19.52 -1.76 -18.45
N ARG A 109 20.35 -1.83 -17.40
CA ARG A 109 21.78 -1.51 -17.50
C ARG A 109 22.53 -2.52 -18.35
N SER A 110 22.19 -3.81 -18.22
CA SER A 110 22.84 -4.88 -18.98
C SER A 110 22.48 -4.84 -20.46
N ALA A 111 21.22 -4.52 -20.80
CA ALA A 111 20.78 -4.33 -22.19
C ALA A 111 21.46 -3.13 -22.89
N MET A 112 21.92 -2.14 -22.12
CA MET A 112 22.64 -0.97 -22.65
C MET A 112 24.16 -1.21 -22.85
N GLN A 113 24.70 -2.35 -22.40
CA GLN A 113 26.15 -2.63 -22.47
C GLN A 113 26.54 -3.46 -23.71
N PRO A 114 27.26 -2.90 -24.71
CA PRO A 114 27.80 -3.68 -25.82
C PRO A 114 28.91 -4.65 -25.33
N PRO A 115 29.09 -5.84 -25.95
CA PRO A 115 28.68 -6.23 -27.31
C PRO A 115 27.43 -7.13 -27.42
N VAL A 116 26.73 -7.43 -26.32
CA VAL A 116 25.59 -8.35 -26.33
C VAL A 116 24.29 -7.54 -26.45
N ASP A 117 23.65 -7.60 -27.62
CA ASP A 117 22.30 -7.06 -27.83
C ASP A 117 21.29 -8.07 -27.26
N ALA A 118 21.09 -8.03 -25.94
CA ALA A 118 20.12 -8.87 -25.23
C ALA A 118 18.91 -8.03 -24.82
N ASP A 119 17.72 -8.57 -25.06
CA ASP A 119 16.47 -7.93 -24.66
C ASP A 119 16.39 -7.83 -23.12
N ALA A 120 16.10 -6.62 -22.63
CA ALA A 120 15.97 -6.36 -21.20
C ALA A 120 14.91 -7.24 -20.54
N ARG A 121 13.84 -7.60 -21.28
CA ARG A 121 12.77 -8.46 -20.75
C ARG A 121 13.25 -9.88 -20.48
N GLU A 122 14.12 -10.41 -21.33
CA GLU A 122 14.68 -11.75 -21.17
C GLU A 122 15.65 -11.81 -19.99
N ILE A 123 16.50 -10.79 -19.87
CA ILE A 123 17.39 -10.66 -18.72
C ILE A 123 16.56 -10.56 -17.43
N TYR A 124 15.52 -9.75 -17.42
CA TYR A 124 14.63 -9.63 -16.27
C TYR A 124 13.98 -10.98 -15.91
N HIS A 125 13.41 -11.69 -16.90
CA HIS A 125 12.80 -13.00 -16.68
C HIS A 125 13.81 -14.05 -16.20
N SER A 126 15.08 -13.96 -16.61
CA SER A 126 16.13 -14.85 -16.11
C SER A 126 16.49 -14.60 -14.63
N ILE A 127 16.36 -13.35 -14.17
CA ILE A 127 16.58 -12.98 -12.77
C ILE A 127 15.36 -13.36 -11.92
N PHE A 128 14.15 -13.22 -12.48
CA PHE A 128 12.89 -13.48 -11.80
C PHE A 128 11.96 -14.39 -12.64
N PRO A 129 12.22 -15.71 -12.66
CA PRO A 129 11.51 -16.63 -13.54
C PRO A 129 10.12 -16.98 -13.03
N LEU A 130 9.07 -16.54 -13.75
CA LEU A 130 7.70 -16.98 -13.55
C LEU A 130 7.25 -17.87 -14.73
N PRO A 131 7.07 -19.19 -14.54
CA PRO A 131 6.86 -20.13 -15.65
C PRO A 131 5.69 -19.78 -16.57
N PHE A 132 4.59 -19.26 -16.02
CA PHE A 132 3.38 -18.90 -16.76
C PHE A 132 3.52 -17.60 -17.58
N LEU A 133 4.61 -16.84 -17.40
CA LEU A 133 4.95 -15.67 -18.22
C LEU A 133 6.00 -15.99 -19.30
N SER A 134 6.33 -17.26 -19.49
CA SER A 134 7.14 -17.75 -20.61
C SER A 134 6.22 -18.16 -21.77
N PRO A 135 6.57 -17.89 -23.05
CA PRO A 135 7.78 -17.24 -23.55
C PRO A 135 7.74 -15.71 -23.41
N VAL A 136 8.91 -15.09 -23.39
CA VAL A 136 9.07 -13.62 -23.31
C VAL A 136 8.69 -12.96 -24.65
N PRO A 137 7.77 -11.99 -24.68
CA PRO A 137 7.42 -11.26 -25.90
C PRO A 137 8.56 -10.39 -26.43
N ARG A 138 9.09 -10.75 -27.60
CA ARG A 138 10.09 -9.96 -28.33
C ARG A 138 9.43 -9.01 -29.33
N LEU A 139 10.07 -7.86 -29.56
CA LEU A 139 9.70 -6.94 -30.64
C LEU A 139 10.06 -7.58 -31.99
N GLY A 140 9.03 -7.98 -32.76
CA GLY A 140 9.19 -8.54 -34.11
C GLY A 140 8.88 -10.03 -34.26
N ASP A 141 8.37 -10.68 -33.21
CA ASP A 141 7.93 -12.08 -33.27
C ASP A 141 6.53 -12.21 -33.94
N ASP A 142 6.21 -13.38 -34.49
CA ASP A 142 5.00 -13.67 -35.31
C ASP A 142 3.67 -13.63 -34.51
N GLY A 143 3.66 -13.02 -33.33
CA GLY A 143 2.53 -12.98 -32.40
C GLY A 143 2.22 -14.30 -31.69
N THR A 144 2.82 -15.41 -32.14
CA THR A 144 2.64 -16.76 -31.59
C THR A 144 3.13 -16.88 -30.15
N ALA A 145 4.27 -16.27 -29.83
CA ALA A 145 4.80 -16.23 -28.45
C ALA A 145 3.87 -15.47 -27.50
N VAL A 146 3.28 -14.35 -27.94
CA VAL A 146 2.34 -13.56 -27.14
C VAL A 146 1.07 -14.34 -26.86
N GLU A 147 0.55 -15.06 -27.86
CA GLU A 147 -0.65 -15.86 -27.69
C GLU A 147 -0.40 -17.07 -26.79
N LEU A 148 0.74 -17.75 -26.94
CA LEU A 148 1.11 -18.85 -26.06
C LEU A 148 1.34 -18.39 -24.62
N GLN A 149 1.96 -17.22 -24.43
CA GLN A 149 2.11 -16.61 -23.11
C GLN A 149 0.73 -16.31 -22.49
N ARG A 150 -0.19 -15.72 -23.26
CA ARG A 150 -1.55 -15.43 -22.79
C ARG A 150 -2.31 -16.70 -22.38
N GLN A 151 -2.13 -17.80 -23.10
CA GLN A 151 -2.71 -19.09 -22.77
C GLN A 151 -2.14 -19.65 -21.47
N ASN A 152 -0.81 -19.64 -21.31
CA ASN A 152 -0.15 -20.05 -20.08
C ASN A 152 -0.61 -19.22 -18.88
N GLU A 153 -0.73 -17.91 -19.08
CA GLU A 153 -1.25 -16.97 -18.09
C GLU A 153 -2.70 -17.34 -17.71
N ALA A 154 -3.57 -17.61 -18.68
CA ALA A 154 -4.97 -17.99 -18.45
C ALA A 154 -5.09 -19.32 -17.68
N THR A 155 -4.33 -20.34 -18.07
CA THR A 155 -4.30 -21.62 -17.35
C THR A 155 -3.83 -21.44 -15.91
N TYR A 156 -2.81 -20.61 -15.68
CA TYR A 156 -2.34 -20.34 -14.33
C TYR A 156 -3.38 -19.62 -13.47
N ARG A 157 -4.06 -18.61 -14.02
CA ARG A 157 -5.13 -17.90 -13.31
C ARG A 157 -6.28 -18.84 -12.94
N GLN A 158 -6.65 -19.76 -13.83
CA GLN A 158 -7.67 -20.78 -13.55
C GLN A 158 -7.26 -21.67 -12.38
N LEU A 159 -6.04 -22.23 -12.41
CA LEU A 159 -5.52 -23.07 -11.33
C LEU A 159 -5.51 -22.34 -9.98
N LEU A 160 -5.08 -21.08 -9.98
CA LEU A 160 -5.02 -20.25 -8.78
C LEU A 160 -6.42 -19.99 -8.21
N VAL A 161 -7.40 -19.71 -9.06
CA VAL A 161 -8.79 -19.52 -8.63
C VAL A 161 -9.42 -20.82 -8.14
N GLN A 162 -9.19 -21.94 -8.82
CA GLN A 162 -9.66 -23.26 -8.37
C GLN A 162 -9.14 -23.60 -6.97
N ALA A 163 -7.88 -23.27 -6.68
CA ALA A 163 -7.29 -23.44 -5.36
C ALA A 163 -7.97 -22.57 -4.31
N VAL A 164 -8.24 -21.30 -4.64
CA VAL A 164 -8.96 -20.36 -3.75
C VAL A 164 -10.41 -20.80 -3.49
N LEU A 165 -11.10 -21.30 -4.51
CA LEU A 165 -12.48 -21.78 -4.39
C LEU A 165 -12.56 -23.03 -3.51
N ALA A 166 -11.61 -23.96 -3.60
CA ALA A 166 -11.57 -25.15 -2.74
C ALA A 166 -11.52 -24.79 -1.25
N ILE A 167 -10.89 -23.66 -0.91
CA ILE A 167 -10.67 -23.21 0.46
C ILE A 167 -11.84 -22.35 0.96
N LEU A 168 -12.33 -21.42 0.14
CA LEU A 168 -13.31 -20.40 0.57
C LEU A 168 -14.77 -20.82 0.38
N LEU A 169 -15.06 -21.68 -0.60
CA LEU A 169 -16.43 -22.03 -0.97
C LEU A 169 -17.00 -23.12 -0.04
N PRO A 170 -18.29 -23.02 0.38
CA PRO A 170 -18.98 -24.11 1.06
C PRO A 170 -18.97 -25.39 0.23
N THR A 171 -18.93 -26.56 0.88
CA THR A 171 -18.88 -27.86 0.19
C THR A 171 -20.12 -28.09 -0.68
N GLU A 172 -21.30 -27.65 -0.24
CA GLU A 172 -22.55 -27.75 -1.00
C GLU A 172 -22.47 -27.00 -2.34
N ASP A 173 -21.84 -25.83 -2.35
CA ASP A 173 -21.69 -25.00 -3.55
C ASP A 173 -20.47 -25.42 -4.40
N LEU A 174 -19.46 -26.02 -3.77
CA LEU A 174 -18.30 -26.59 -4.46
C LEU A 174 -18.69 -27.81 -5.30
N GLU A 175 -19.66 -28.60 -4.84
CA GLU A 175 -20.23 -29.70 -5.62
C GLU A 175 -21.01 -29.24 -6.87
N ASN A 176 -21.43 -27.97 -6.92
CA ASN A 176 -22.17 -27.44 -8.06
C ASN A 176 -21.22 -27.04 -9.22
N PRO A 177 -21.20 -27.80 -10.34
CA PRO A 177 -20.26 -27.54 -11.43
C PRO A 177 -20.57 -26.25 -12.19
N CYS A 178 -21.83 -25.80 -12.21
CA CYS A 178 -22.23 -24.59 -12.92
C CYS A 178 -21.77 -23.33 -12.17
N LEU A 179 -21.92 -23.33 -10.85
CA LEU A 179 -21.48 -22.22 -10.01
C LEU A 179 -19.96 -22.10 -10.03
N THR A 180 -19.26 -23.22 -9.79
CA THR A 180 -17.79 -23.25 -9.77
C THR A 180 -17.20 -22.79 -11.10
N ALA A 181 -17.70 -23.28 -12.24
CA ALA A 181 -17.23 -22.83 -13.56
C ALA A 181 -17.48 -21.33 -13.82
N LEU A 182 -18.64 -20.80 -13.40
CA LEU A 182 -18.97 -19.39 -13.60
C LEU A 182 -18.11 -18.48 -12.71
N VAL A 183 -17.99 -18.81 -11.43
CA VAL A 183 -17.17 -18.04 -10.48
C VAL A 183 -15.69 -18.15 -10.85
N GLU A 184 -15.23 -19.33 -11.27
CA GLU A 184 -13.87 -19.54 -11.77
C GLU A 184 -13.56 -18.61 -12.93
N GLN A 185 -14.44 -18.56 -13.94
CA GLN A 185 -14.25 -17.70 -15.10
C GLN A 185 -14.27 -16.20 -14.74
N ILE A 186 -15.16 -15.79 -13.84
CA ILE A 186 -15.25 -14.39 -13.40
C ILE A 186 -13.97 -13.98 -12.66
N LEU A 187 -13.53 -14.77 -11.68
CA LEU A 187 -12.36 -14.42 -10.89
C LEU A 187 -11.06 -14.51 -11.72
N SER A 188 -10.93 -15.52 -12.58
CA SER A 188 -9.72 -15.72 -13.40
C SER A 188 -9.59 -14.67 -14.50
N GLU A 189 -10.63 -14.41 -15.29
CA GLU A 189 -10.54 -13.49 -16.43
C GLU A 189 -10.87 -12.04 -16.07
N LEU A 190 -11.95 -11.79 -15.32
CA LEU A 190 -12.38 -10.41 -15.04
C LEU A 190 -11.57 -9.77 -13.92
N ILE A 191 -11.24 -10.51 -12.87
CA ILE A 191 -10.49 -9.94 -11.74
C ILE A 191 -8.99 -10.08 -11.99
N ILE A 192 -8.46 -11.30 -12.03
CA ILE A 192 -7.01 -11.48 -12.11
C ILE A 192 -6.49 -11.11 -13.50
N GLY A 193 -7.12 -11.59 -14.58
CA GLY A 193 -6.69 -11.30 -15.95
C GLY A 193 -6.79 -9.82 -16.32
N ASN A 194 -7.99 -9.23 -16.19
CA ASN A 194 -8.23 -7.86 -16.63
C ASN A 194 -7.77 -6.81 -15.60
N VAL A 195 -8.08 -6.97 -14.30
CA VAL A 195 -7.71 -5.96 -13.31
C VAL A 195 -6.24 -6.07 -12.92
N ILE A 196 -5.76 -7.24 -12.51
CA ILE A 196 -4.40 -7.40 -11.97
C ILE A 196 -3.37 -7.42 -13.10
N ALA A 197 -3.45 -8.40 -14.00
CA ALA A 197 -2.46 -8.58 -15.05
C ALA A 197 -2.64 -7.61 -16.23
N GLY A 198 -3.86 -7.15 -16.47
CA GLY A 198 -4.22 -6.25 -17.57
C GLY A 198 -4.05 -4.77 -17.22
N LYS A 199 -4.73 -4.27 -16.18
CA LYS A 199 -4.75 -2.85 -15.82
C LYS A 199 -3.67 -2.46 -14.81
N ALA A 200 -3.52 -3.21 -13.72
CA ALA A 200 -2.60 -2.87 -12.63
C ALA A 200 -1.11 -3.00 -13.02
N SER A 201 -0.81 -3.85 -14.01
CA SER A 201 0.53 -3.97 -14.60
C SER A 201 0.91 -2.80 -15.51
N GLN A 202 -0.06 -1.99 -15.96
CA GLN A 202 0.20 -0.94 -16.93
C GLN A 202 0.99 0.22 -16.30
N PRO A 203 2.11 0.65 -16.91
CA PRO A 203 2.94 1.73 -16.37
C PRO A 203 2.17 3.03 -16.10
N TRP A 204 1.25 3.40 -16.99
CA TRP A 204 0.45 4.62 -16.84
C TRP A 204 -0.41 4.62 -15.58
N LEU A 205 -1.00 3.47 -15.23
CA LEU A 205 -1.87 3.37 -14.06
C LEU A 205 -1.03 3.47 -12.78
N LEU A 206 0.18 2.90 -12.79
CA LEU A 206 1.13 3.02 -11.67
C LEU A 206 1.61 4.48 -11.49
N TYR A 207 1.88 5.21 -12.57
CA TYR A 207 2.21 6.64 -12.49
C TYR A 207 1.02 7.49 -11.99
N GLU A 208 -0.20 7.22 -12.44
CA GLU A 208 -1.38 7.90 -11.90
C GLU A 208 -1.63 7.54 -10.42
N ALA A 209 -1.40 6.28 -10.03
CA ALA A 209 -1.48 5.87 -8.63
C ALA A 209 -0.50 6.66 -7.77
N ILE A 210 0.75 6.84 -8.21
CA ILE A 210 1.74 7.69 -7.55
C ILE A 210 1.24 9.13 -7.46
N CYS A 211 0.69 9.69 -8.54
CA CYS A 211 0.14 11.06 -8.53
C CYS A 211 -1.03 11.20 -7.53
N ILE A 212 -1.95 10.25 -7.49
CA ILE A 212 -3.10 10.24 -6.58
C ILE A 212 -2.62 10.15 -5.13
N SER A 213 -1.72 9.22 -4.84
CA SER A 213 -1.12 9.06 -3.51
C SER A 213 -0.42 10.33 -3.07
N ALA A 214 0.36 10.95 -3.96
CA ALA A 214 1.06 12.19 -3.65
C ALA A 214 0.10 13.36 -3.36
N ARG A 215 -0.97 13.52 -4.15
CA ARG A 215 -2.00 14.54 -3.88
C ARG A 215 -2.70 14.29 -2.55
N SER A 216 -3.06 13.04 -2.26
CA SER A 216 -3.74 12.69 -1.01
C SER A 216 -2.87 12.99 0.22
N LEU A 217 -1.56 12.75 0.12
CA LEU A 217 -0.62 13.02 1.19
C LEU A 217 -0.40 14.53 1.37
N GLY A 218 -0.30 15.29 0.28
CA GLY A 218 -0.22 16.74 0.33
C GLY A 218 -1.47 17.39 0.94
N GLU A 219 -2.66 16.87 0.64
CA GLU A 219 -3.90 17.31 1.29
C GLU A 219 -3.93 17.00 2.79
N GLN A 220 -3.46 15.83 3.21
CA GLN A 220 -3.34 15.48 4.62
C GLN A 220 -2.36 16.40 5.34
N GLU A 221 -1.20 16.67 4.74
CA GLU A 221 -0.21 17.59 5.28
C GLU A 221 -0.79 19.00 5.43
N ALA A 222 -1.49 19.50 4.41
CA ALA A 222 -2.17 20.79 4.47
C ALA A 222 -3.24 20.84 5.59
N ARG A 223 -4.03 19.78 5.76
CA ARG A 223 -5.02 19.66 6.85
C ARG A 223 -4.36 19.64 8.22
N THR A 224 -3.23 18.94 8.39
CA THR A 224 -2.49 18.92 9.65
C THR A 224 -1.89 20.28 9.98
N LYS A 225 -1.29 20.97 9.01
CA LYS A 225 -0.81 22.35 9.16
C LYS A 225 -1.94 23.31 9.53
N ALA A 226 -3.09 23.22 8.88
CA ALA A 226 -4.26 24.04 9.20
C ALA A 226 -4.76 23.80 10.64
N ARG A 227 -4.80 22.54 11.10
CA ARG A 227 -5.18 22.20 12.48
C ARG A 227 -4.19 22.74 13.51
N LEU A 228 -2.89 22.70 13.23
CA LEU A 228 -1.84 23.25 14.10
C LEU A 228 -1.94 24.79 14.20
N VAL A 229 -2.25 25.47 13.10
CA VAL A 229 -2.43 26.94 13.05
C VAL A 229 -3.69 27.39 13.80
N THR A 230 -4.75 26.56 13.82
CA THR A 230 -6.02 26.89 14.49
C THR A 230 -5.99 26.66 16.01
N GLY A 231 -4.94 26.01 16.54
CA GLY A 231 -4.77 25.73 17.97
C GLY A 231 -4.01 26.79 18.77
N THR A 232 -3.58 27.89 18.14
CA THR A 232 -2.89 29.01 18.81
C THR A 232 -3.78 30.25 18.70
N ASP A 233 -4.12 30.85 19.84
CA ASP A 233 -5.02 32.00 19.96
C ASP A 233 -4.70 33.17 19.01
N GLN A 234 -5.77 33.82 18.53
CA GLN A 234 -5.90 35.14 17.87
C GLN A 234 -4.62 35.94 17.57
N PRO A 235 -4.43 36.39 16.31
CA PRO A 235 -3.75 37.65 16.05
C PRO A 235 -4.77 38.79 15.96
N SER A 236 -4.67 39.75 16.88
CA SER A 236 -5.28 41.08 16.72
C SER A 236 -4.66 41.83 15.54
N PRO A 237 -5.41 42.71 14.85
CA PRO A 237 -4.89 43.50 13.75
C PRO A 237 -4.20 44.75 14.30
N SER A 238 -2.93 44.95 13.97
CA SER A 238 -2.32 46.27 14.04
C SER A 238 -1.41 46.47 12.84
N SER A 239 -1.73 47.55 12.15
CA SER A 239 -1.15 48.11 10.94
C SER A 239 0.30 48.57 11.08
N SER A 240 0.93 48.58 9.90
CA SER A 240 1.75 49.64 9.31
C SER A 240 3.25 49.40 9.13
N ASP A 241 3.62 49.76 7.90
CA ASP A 241 4.91 50.27 7.42
C ASP A 241 5.96 49.29 6.87
N LEU A 242 5.97 49.26 5.53
CA LEU A 242 7.12 49.58 4.69
C LEU A 242 8.48 49.05 5.18
N ASP A 243 8.95 47.97 4.55
CA ASP A 243 10.08 48.09 3.61
C ASP A 243 10.31 46.79 2.85
N GLN A 244 10.49 46.94 1.53
CA GLN A 244 11.05 45.90 0.67
C GLN A 244 12.54 45.77 1.02
N ASP A 245 12.92 44.65 1.64
CA ASP A 245 14.32 44.24 1.68
C ASP A 245 14.51 42.95 0.89
N THR A 246 15.02 43.15 -0.32
CA THR A 246 15.71 42.16 -1.16
C THR A 246 16.64 41.29 -0.31
N ALA A 247 16.44 39.98 -0.39
CA ALA A 247 17.24 38.97 0.29
C ALA A 247 18.73 39.07 -0.11
N LYS A 248 19.52 39.71 0.75
CA LYS A 248 20.99 39.63 0.72
C LYS A 248 21.42 38.36 1.46
N SER A 249 22.28 37.58 0.80
CA SER A 249 22.94 36.39 1.34
C SER A 249 23.44 36.58 2.78
N PRO A 250 23.24 35.62 3.71
CA PRO A 250 23.60 35.79 5.10
C PRO A 250 25.12 35.75 5.24
N LYS A 251 25.73 36.92 5.44
CA LYS A 251 27.10 37.00 5.95
C LYS A 251 27.07 36.44 7.37
N TRP A 252 27.85 35.40 7.65
CA TRP A 252 27.94 34.78 8.97
C TRP A 252 28.55 35.76 9.98
N THR A 253 27.70 36.57 10.59
CA THR A 253 28.04 37.42 11.72
C THR A 253 28.19 36.53 12.96
N VAL A 254 29.13 36.82 13.86
CA VAL A 254 29.32 36.10 15.16
C VAL A 254 28.01 35.94 15.94
N GLN A 255 27.09 36.89 15.78
CA GLN A 255 25.72 36.83 16.32
C GLN A 255 24.88 35.70 15.73
N GLY A 256 25.03 35.39 14.43
CA GLY A 256 24.36 34.26 13.77
C GLY A 256 24.87 32.91 14.27
N VAL A 257 26.17 32.79 14.56
CA VAL A 257 26.75 31.58 15.17
C VAL A 257 26.21 31.39 16.59
N PHE A 258 26.12 32.46 17.39
CA PHE A 258 25.52 32.39 18.72
C PHE A 258 24.04 31.97 18.67
N VAL A 259 23.25 32.58 17.78
CA VAL A 259 21.83 32.24 17.61
C VAL A 259 21.67 30.79 17.14
N LEU A 260 22.54 30.30 16.27
CA LEU A 260 22.57 28.90 15.83
C LEU A 260 22.88 27.96 17.01
N ILE A 261 23.84 28.29 17.87
CA ILE A 261 24.18 27.49 19.06
C ILE A 261 23.00 27.45 20.03
N VAL A 262 22.31 28.57 20.26
CA VAL A 262 21.12 28.64 21.10
C VAL A 262 19.99 27.80 20.49
N HIS A 263 19.74 27.90 19.19
CA HIS A 263 18.76 27.07 18.50
C HIS A 263 19.11 25.59 18.61
N LEU A 264 20.37 25.21 18.42
CA LEU A 264 20.84 23.84 18.57
C LEU A 264 20.64 23.34 20.00
N GLY A 265 20.89 24.17 21.01
CA GLY A 265 20.64 23.86 22.42
C GLY A 265 19.16 23.64 22.74
N ILE A 266 18.28 24.48 22.21
CA ILE A 266 16.82 24.33 22.34
C ILE A 266 16.34 23.06 21.62
N LEU A 267 16.84 22.82 20.40
CA LEU A 267 16.49 21.64 19.61
C LEU A 267 16.97 20.36 20.30
N PHE A 268 18.18 20.38 20.88
CA PHE A 268 18.70 19.28 21.68
C PHE A 268 17.87 19.02 22.94
N PHE A 269 17.50 20.07 23.70
CA PHE A 269 16.64 19.93 24.86
C PHE A 269 15.26 19.37 24.50
N ASN A 270 14.65 19.87 23.42
CA ASN A 270 13.37 19.36 22.91
C ASN A 270 13.51 17.91 22.43
N ALA A 271 14.61 17.55 21.78
CA ALA A 271 14.88 16.17 21.36
C ALA A 271 15.02 15.23 22.58
N VAL A 272 15.74 15.64 23.63
CA VAL A 272 15.87 14.87 24.87
C VAL A 272 14.52 14.73 25.58
N ARG A 273 13.75 15.83 25.68
CA ARG A 273 12.40 15.81 26.26
C ARG A 273 11.46 14.90 25.48
N PHE A 274 11.51 14.96 24.15
CA PHE A 274 10.72 14.11 23.26
C PHE A 274 11.12 12.63 23.41
N MET A 275 12.42 12.33 23.45
CA MET A 275 12.92 10.97 23.72
C MET A 275 12.49 10.45 25.09
N ALA A 276 12.52 11.28 26.12
CA ALA A 276 12.04 10.91 27.45
C ALA A 276 10.53 10.65 27.47
N GLY A 277 9.74 11.46 26.75
CA GLY A 277 8.31 11.24 26.54
C GLY A 277 8.01 9.93 25.82
N ILE A 278 8.69 9.67 24.69
CA ILE A 278 8.60 8.41 23.95
C ILE A 278 8.91 7.22 24.85
N LEU A 279 9.97 7.31 25.64
CA LEU A 279 10.38 6.22 26.51
C LEU A 279 9.33 5.97 27.60
N ALA A 280 8.79 7.03 28.22
CA ALA A 280 7.73 6.92 29.21
C ALA A 280 6.46 6.28 28.64
N ASP A 281 6.03 6.73 27.46
CA ASP A 281 4.85 6.18 26.78
C ASP A 281 5.08 4.71 26.38
N SER A 282 6.27 4.35 25.93
CA SER A 282 6.60 3.00 25.49
C SER A 282 6.66 1.95 26.61
N ILE A 283 7.04 2.35 27.83
CA ILE A 283 7.07 1.46 29.00
C ILE A 283 5.65 1.03 29.41
N SER A 284 4.65 1.87 29.13
CA SER A 284 3.25 1.57 29.39
C SER A 284 2.60 0.62 28.35
N LEU A 285 3.30 0.32 27.24
CA LEU A 285 2.74 -0.47 26.15
C LEU A 285 2.98 -1.97 26.34
N PRO A 286 1.97 -2.81 26.06
CA PRO A 286 2.11 -4.26 26.14
C PRO A 286 3.15 -4.75 25.11
N PRO A 287 3.95 -5.77 25.47
CA PRO A 287 4.94 -6.35 24.56
C PRO A 287 4.25 -7.10 23.38
N ARG A 288 4.85 -7.03 22.19
CA ARG A 288 4.32 -7.61 20.94
C ARG A 288 4.30 -9.13 20.95
N THR A 289 5.11 -9.73 21.84
CA THR A 289 5.21 -11.19 22.04
C THR A 289 4.07 -11.73 22.93
N ALA A 290 3.51 -10.93 23.85
CA ALA A 290 2.46 -11.41 24.77
C ALA A 290 1.12 -11.66 24.10
N LEU A 291 0.78 -10.90 23.05
CA LEU A 291 -0.46 -11.09 22.30
C LEU A 291 -0.58 -12.46 21.62
N HIS A 292 0.55 -13.12 21.32
CA HIS A 292 0.57 -14.43 20.68
C HIS A 292 0.61 -15.59 21.69
N LEU A 293 1.19 -15.35 22.87
CA LEU A 293 1.23 -16.34 23.96
C LEU A 293 -0.16 -16.56 24.59
N ASP A 294 -1.00 -15.52 24.66
CA ASP A 294 -2.38 -15.66 25.14
C ASP A 294 -3.27 -16.41 24.13
N GLU A 295 -2.99 -16.31 22.83
CA GLU A 295 -3.71 -17.02 21.76
C GLU A 295 -3.27 -18.50 21.68
N GLU A 296 -1.96 -18.78 21.80
CA GLU A 296 -1.45 -20.17 21.89
C GLU A 296 -1.83 -20.85 23.22
N ALA A 297 -1.89 -20.13 24.34
CA ALA A 297 -2.31 -20.69 25.62
C ALA A 297 -3.81 -21.04 25.65
N ALA A 298 -4.64 -20.36 24.85
CA ALA A 298 -6.05 -20.68 24.68
C ALA A 298 -6.25 -21.96 23.82
N ASP A 299 -5.39 -22.19 22.82
CA ASP A 299 -5.44 -23.39 21.97
C ASP A 299 -4.73 -24.62 22.60
N CYS A 300 -3.86 -24.44 23.59
CA CYS A 300 -3.12 -25.52 24.25
C CYS A 300 -3.97 -26.45 25.16
N PHE A 301 -5.26 -26.21 25.33
CA PHE A 301 -6.11 -27.07 26.18
C PHE A 301 -6.72 -28.28 25.46
N HIS A 302 -6.49 -28.48 24.16
CA HIS A 302 -7.21 -29.53 23.42
C HIS A 302 -6.42 -30.62 22.69
N ASP A 303 -5.10 -30.66 22.65
CA ASP A 303 -4.45 -31.73 21.87
C ASP A 303 -3.08 -32.23 22.38
N ASP A 304 -3.09 -32.84 23.55
CA ASP A 304 -1.88 -33.32 24.25
C ASP A 304 -1.44 -34.74 23.85
N LYS A 305 -1.78 -35.24 22.64
CA LYS A 305 -1.49 -36.65 22.27
C LYS A 305 -0.88 -36.94 20.90
N ARG A 306 -0.44 -35.95 20.12
CA ARG A 306 0.15 -36.20 18.78
C ARG A 306 1.48 -35.52 18.45
N ARG A 307 2.17 -34.91 19.41
CA ARG A 307 3.48 -34.29 19.17
C ARG A 307 4.65 -35.23 19.49
N LEU A 308 4.92 -36.21 18.63
CA LEU A 308 6.27 -36.75 18.46
C LEU A 308 6.39 -37.26 17.01
N LEU A 309 7.26 -36.61 16.22
CA LEU A 309 7.57 -36.82 14.79
C LEU A 309 6.78 -35.97 13.78
N SER A 310 7.12 -34.69 13.71
CA SER A 310 7.19 -33.94 12.45
C SER A 310 8.18 -32.80 12.63
N THR A 311 9.15 -32.72 11.75
CA THR A 311 10.17 -31.67 11.70
C THR A 311 9.49 -30.31 11.53
N ASP A 312 9.54 -29.46 12.56
CA ASP A 312 8.96 -28.12 12.56
C ASP A 312 9.68 -27.21 11.56
N THR A 313 9.11 -27.02 10.37
CA THR A 313 9.50 -25.93 9.44
C THR A 313 8.57 -24.73 9.48
N ASN A 314 7.49 -24.76 10.27
CA ASN A 314 6.50 -23.68 10.37
C ASN A 314 6.21 -23.26 11.82
N LEU A 315 7.24 -23.14 12.66
CA LEU A 315 7.13 -22.35 13.88
C LEU A 315 7.15 -20.87 13.43
N GLY A 316 6.02 -20.17 13.60
CA GLY A 316 5.76 -18.83 13.06
C GLY A 316 7.00 -17.94 13.08
N ARG A 317 7.37 -17.41 11.91
CA ARG A 317 8.56 -16.56 11.71
C ARG A 317 8.63 -15.55 12.85
N ALA A 318 9.63 -15.69 13.71
CA ALA A 318 9.79 -14.86 14.90
C ALA A 318 9.68 -13.39 14.49
N LYS A 319 8.79 -12.63 15.16
CA LYS A 319 8.57 -11.21 14.84
C LYS A 319 9.92 -10.50 14.78
N VAL A 320 10.09 -9.67 13.75
CA VAL A 320 11.30 -8.91 13.44
C VAL A 320 11.07 -7.46 13.91
N PRO A 321 12.10 -6.75 14.42
CA PRO A 321 11.89 -5.37 14.87
C PRO A 321 11.55 -4.48 13.68
N VAL A 322 10.68 -3.50 13.87
CA VAL A 322 10.14 -2.62 12.81
C VAL A 322 11.25 -1.88 12.08
N LEU A 323 12.31 -1.49 12.79
CA LEU A 323 13.45 -0.83 12.18
C LEU A 323 14.29 -1.75 11.29
N SER A 324 14.13 -3.07 11.37
CA SER A 324 14.78 -4.02 10.45
C SER A 324 13.89 -4.49 9.30
N PHE A 325 12.67 -3.97 9.19
CA PHE A 325 11.80 -4.24 8.05
C PHE A 325 12.43 -3.79 6.73
N LYS A 326 12.15 -4.54 5.66
CA LYS A 326 12.64 -4.26 4.30
C LYS A 326 12.07 -2.99 3.69
N LEU A 327 11.05 -2.36 4.27
CA LEU A 327 10.59 -1.03 3.84
C LEU A 327 11.74 -0.02 3.77
N TRP A 328 12.62 0.01 4.76
CA TRP A 328 13.70 0.99 4.82
C TRP A 328 14.75 0.76 3.74
N SER A 329 15.12 -0.50 3.49
CA SER A 329 16.03 -0.85 2.40
C SER A 329 15.38 -0.62 1.04
N CYS A 330 14.10 -0.96 0.87
CA CYS A 330 13.34 -0.71 -0.35
C CYS A 330 13.28 0.79 -0.67
N LEU A 331 12.94 1.64 0.31
CA LEU A 331 12.94 3.10 0.14
C LEU A 331 14.31 3.59 -0.26
N GLY A 332 15.37 3.13 0.43
CA GLY A 332 16.76 3.44 0.11
C GLY A 332 17.14 3.04 -1.32
N ASN A 333 16.74 1.86 -1.77
CA ASN A 333 16.99 1.41 -3.14
C ASN A 333 16.16 2.19 -4.16
N LEU A 334 14.88 2.47 -3.90
CA LEU A 334 14.01 3.25 -4.80
C LEU A 334 14.59 4.65 -5.07
N ILE A 335 15.15 5.31 -4.05
CA ILE A 335 15.86 6.59 -4.20
C ILE A 335 17.32 6.46 -4.63
N GLU A 336 17.81 5.25 -4.87
CA GLU A 336 19.20 4.92 -5.21
C GLU A 336 20.23 5.48 -4.21
N LEU A 337 19.92 5.39 -2.91
CA LEU A 337 20.70 5.97 -1.81
C LEU A 337 22.17 5.54 -1.84
N GLU A 338 22.43 4.24 -2.00
CA GLU A 338 23.80 3.71 -2.01
C GLU A 338 24.59 4.20 -3.23
N GLN A 339 23.95 4.34 -4.38
CA GLN A 339 24.62 4.75 -5.62
C GLN A 339 24.87 6.26 -5.65
N ARG A 340 23.95 7.06 -5.10
CA ARG A 340 24.02 8.52 -5.11
C ARG A 340 24.81 9.08 -3.95
N LYS A 341 24.58 8.56 -2.74
CA LYS A 341 25.17 9.06 -1.47
C LYS A 341 25.56 7.87 -0.58
N PRO A 342 26.62 7.12 -0.92
CA PRO A 342 27.02 5.92 -0.16
C PRO A 342 27.36 6.22 1.31
N TRP A 343 27.88 7.41 1.60
CA TRP A 343 28.17 7.84 2.98
C TRP A 343 26.88 8.00 3.81
N LEU A 344 25.80 8.48 3.21
CA LEU A 344 24.51 8.66 3.88
C LEU A 344 23.87 7.30 4.13
N GLY A 345 23.91 6.41 3.14
CA GLY A 345 23.49 5.01 3.30
C GLY A 345 24.26 4.30 4.41
N GLY A 346 25.59 4.40 4.40
CA GLY A 346 26.45 3.85 5.45
C GLY A 346 26.13 4.41 6.83
N PHE A 347 25.96 5.73 6.96
CA PHE A 347 25.60 6.39 8.22
C PHE A 347 24.24 5.92 8.74
N MET A 348 23.22 5.84 7.88
CA MET A 348 21.90 5.36 8.24
C MET A 348 21.93 3.88 8.67
N SER A 349 22.69 3.03 7.98
CA SER A 349 22.86 1.62 8.36
C SER A 349 23.57 1.47 9.71
N LEU A 350 24.55 2.33 10.00
CA LEU A 350 25.25 2.34 11.28
C LEU A 350 24.33 2.80 12.40
N LEU A 351 23.50 3.82 12.15
CA LEU A 351 22.50 4.31 13.09
C LEU A 351 21.41 3.25 13.36
N GLN A 352 20.94 2.57 12.32
CA GLN A 352 20.01 1.44 12.42
C GLN A 352 20.63 0.30 13.25
N THR A 353 21.86 -0.09 12.94
CA THR A 353 22.59 -1.15 13.67
C THR A 353 22.84 -0.75 15.13
N ALA A 354 23.21 0.50 15.38
CA ALA A 354 23.39 1.04 16.73
C ALA A 354 22.06 1.10 17.51
N ALA A 355 20.94 1.38 16.85
CA ALA A 355 19.62 1.40 17.48
C ALA A 355 19.13 0.00 17.87
N ILE A 356 19.41 -1.01 17.03
CA ILE A 356 18.98 -2.40 17.23
C ILE A 356 19.92 -3.14 18.20
N ASN A 357 21.24 -3.12 17.91
CA ASN A 357 22.25 -3.91 18.62
C ASN A 357 23.00 -3.11 19.70
N GLY A 358 22.72 -1.82 19.83
CA GLY A 358 23.42 -0.96 20.79
C GLY A 358 23.13 -1.33 22.25
N PRO A 359 23.91 -0.78 23.18
CA PRO A 359 23.84 -1.09 24.61
C PRO A 359 22.47 -0.80 25.23
N TRP A 360 21.71 0.13 24.63
CA TRP A 360 20.37 0.53 25.09
C TRP A 360 19.22 -0.21 24.39
N ARG A 361 19.49 -1.04 23.37
CA ARG A 361 18.51 -1.82 22.58
C ARG A 361 17.17 -1.10 22.35
N ILE A 362 17.23 0.18 22.01
CA ILE A 362 16.06 1.08 21.97
C ILE A 362 15.07 0.62 20.89
N ALA A 363 15.59 0.04 19.80
CA ALA A 363 14.81 -0.50 18.69
C ALA A 363 15.02 -2.01 18.47
N GLY A 364 15.51 -2.73 19.49
CA GLY A 364 15.47 -4.18 19.49
C GLY A 364 14.03 -4.69 19.58
N LEU A 365 13.84 -6.00 19.41
CA LEU A 365 12.53 -6.63 19.61
C LEU A 365 11.95 -6.31 20.99
N ASP A 366 10.69 -5.87 21.02
CA ASP A 366 10.01 -5.37 22.22
C ASP A 366 10.70 -4.15 22.87
N GLY A 367 11.60 -3.47 22.17
CA GLY A 367 12.22 -2.22 22.58
C GLY A 367 11.22 -1.06 22.60
N PRO A 368 11.55 0.03 23.31
CA PRO A 368 10.65 1.18 23.46
C PRO A 368 10.24 1.81 22.12
N LEU A 369 11.18 1.94 21.18
CA LEU A 369 10.89 2.46 19.84
C LEU A 369 10.09 1.46 19.00
N ASP A 370 10.39 0.16 19.12
CA ASP A 370 9.67 -0.90 18.38
C ASP A 370 8.19 -0.93 18.78
N ARG A 371 7.88 -0.88 20.08
CA ARG A 371 6.49 -0.82 20.59
C ARG A 371 5.76 0.43 20.14
N LEU A 372 6.44 1.59 20.16
CA LEU A 372 5.83 2.84 19.74
C LEU A 372 5.51 2.82 18.24
N LEU A 373 6.46 2.39 17.41
CA LEU A 373 6.28 2.30 15.97
C LEU A 373 5.17 1.31 15.64
N SER A 374 5.21 0.10 16.20
CA SER A 374 4.17 -0.91 15.98
C SER A 374 2.79 -0.41 16.40
N ARG A 375 2.65 0.30 17.53
CA ARG A 375 1.37 0.91 17.92
C ARG A 375 0.89 1.95 16.92
N HIS A 376 1.75 2.84 16.45
CA HIS A 376 1.36 3.86 15.48
C HIS A 376 0.95 3.22 14.15
N ILE A 377 1.68 2.19 13.73
CA ILE A 377 1.38 1.42 12.53
C ILE A 377 0.04 0.68 12.68
N GLN A 378 -0.18 0.00 13.81
CA GLN A 378 -1.44 -0.68 14.11
C GLN A 378 -2.60 0.32 14.17
N ALA A 379 -2.41 1.49 14.78
CA ALA A 379 -3.41 2.55 14.80
C ALA A 379 -3.77 3.06 13.39
N LEU A 380 -2.83 3.05 12.44
CA LEU A 380 -3.14 3.35 11.03
C LEU A 380 -3.98 2.25 10.37
N PHE A 381 -3.80 1.00 10.78
CA PHE A 381 -4.54 -0.16 10.30
C PHE A 381 -5.77 -0.51 11.14
N ASP A 382 -6.09 0.31 12.15
CA ASP A 382 -7.23 0.07 13.02
C ASP A 382 -8.50 -0.03 12.18
N SER A 383 -9.31 -1.06 12.50
CA SER A 383 -10.56 -1.33 11.80
C SER A 383 -11.54 -0.16 11.86
N SER A 384 -11.31 0.84 12.72
CA SER A 384 -12.10 2.08 12.80
C SER A 384 -12.07 2.89 11.50
N HIS A 385 -11.01 2.77 10.71
CA HIS A 385 -10.87 3.43 9.42
C HIS A 385 -11.60 2.71 8.28
N LEU A 386 -12.02 1.46 8.48
CA LEU A 386 -12.61 0.62 7.43
C LEU A 386 -13.97 1.17 6.96
N SER A 387 -14.90 1.46 7.87
CA SER A 387 -16.23 2.02 7.53
C SER A 387 -16.16 3.35 6.75
N PRO A 388 -15.39 4.38 7.16
CA PRO A 388 -15.25 5.59 6.38
C PRO A 388 -14.55 5.37 5.04
N ILE A 389 -13.55 4.49 4.95
CA ILE A 389 -12.90 4.13 3.68
C ILE A 389 -13.91 3.48 2.73
N LEU A 390 -14.68 2.49 3.18
CA LEU A 390 -15.73 1.86 2.37
C LEU A 390 -16.77 2.87 1.91
N ARG A 391 -17.16 3.82 2.77
CA ARG A 391 -18.09 4.90 2.40
C ARG A 391 -17.53 5.81 1.31
N SER A 392 -16.26 6.20 1.43
CA SER A 392 -15.57 7.00 0.40
C SER A 392 -15.41 6.23 -0.90
N LEU A 393 -15.05 4.94 -0.82
CA LEU A 393 -14.93 4.05 -1.96
C LEU A 393 -16.28 3.86 -2.66
N ARG A 394 -17.38 3.78 -1.90
CA ARG A 394 -18.73 3.73 -2.45
C ARG A 394 -19.08 5.01 -3.18
N GLY A 395 -18.78 6.16 -2.58
CA GLY A 395 -18.99 7.46 -3.22
C GLY A 395 -18.18 7.65 -4.49
N ALA A 396 -16.97 7.06 -4.56
CA ALA A 396 -16.09 7.14 -5.72
C ALA A 396 -16.50 6.18 -6.85
N LEU A 397 -16.79 4.91 -6.52
CA LEU A 397 -17.19 3.90 -7.50
C LEU A 397 -18.65 4.05 -7.95
N PHE A 398 -19.53 4.46 -7.03
CA PHE A 398 -20.95 4.60 -7.24
C PHE A 398 -21.46 5.98 -6.83
N PRO A 399 -21.06 7.07 -7.52
CA PRO A 399 -21.63 8.39 -7.28
C PRO A 399 -23.16 8.31 -7.45
N ASN A 400 -23.90 8.77 -6.44
CA ASN A 400 -25.35 8.66 -6.36
C ASN A 400 -25.92 7.23 -6.52
N ASN A 401 -25.19 6.20 -6.06
CA ASN A 401 -25.58 4.79 -6.21
C ASN A 401 -25.75 4.34 -7.68
N SER A 402 -25.02 4.98 -8.61
CA SER A 402 -24.91 4.59 -10.02
C SER A 402 -23.46 4.40 -10.40
N LEU A 403 -23.16 3.48 -11.32
CA LEU A 403 -21.79 3.22 -11.79
C LEU A 403 -21.10 4.52 -12.23
N GLY A 404 -20.02 4.89 -11.55
CA GLY A 404 -19.22 6.05 -11.89
C GLY A 404 -18.44 5.82 -13.18
N THR A 405 -18.35 6.84 -14.03
CA THR A 405 -17.42 6.80 -15.17
C THR A 405 -16.00 6.96 -14.65
N SER A 406 -15.14 5.97 -14.90
CA SER A 406 -13.73 6.08 -14.56
C SER A 406 -13.13 7.29 -15.28
N THR A 407 -12.53 8.20 -14.52
CA THR A 407 -11.79 9.34 -15.05
C THR A 407 -10.39 8.96 -15.52
N LEU A 408 -9.98 7.70 -15.32
CA LEU A 408 -8.68 7.18 -15.70
C LEU A 408 -8.77 6.56 -17.09
N THR A 409 -8.23 7.28 -18.08
CA THR A 409 -8.11 6.81 -19.45
C THR A 409 -6.66 6.48 -19.78
N PRO A 410 -6.39 5.40 -20.53
CA PRO A 410 -5.04 5.09 -20.98
C PRO A 410 -4.51 6.20 -21.91
N PRO A 411 -3.21 6.52 -21.85
CA PRO A 411 -2.58 7.47 -22.77
C PRO A 411 -2.62 6.93 -24.21
N GLN A 412 -2.80 7.82 -25.18
CA GLN A 412 -2.91 7.48 -26.60
C GLN A 412 -1.55 7.47 -27.31
N SER A 413 -0.54 8.12 -26.72
CA SER A 413 0.81 8.23 -27.28
C SER A 413 1.90 7.99 -26.24
N GLU A 414 3.10 7.65 -26.71
CA GLU A 414 4.28 7.51 -25.85
C GLU A 414 4.69 8.85 -25.21
N GLU A 415 4.43 9.97 -25.90
CA GLU A 415 4.66 11.31 -25.37
C GLU A 415 3.76 11.62 -24.18
N GLU A 416 2.48 11.23 -24.25
CA GLU A 416 1.54 11.36 -23.12
C GLU A 416 1.97 10.49 -21.93
N LEU A 417 2.50 9.28 -22.18
CA LEU A 417 3.04 8.42 -21.14
C LEU A 417 4.26 9.06 -20.45
N ARG A 418 5.18 9.65 -21.21
CA ARG A 418 6.32 10.39 -20.65
C ARG A 418 5.86 11.63 -19.88
N ALA A 419 4.90 12.38 -20.41
CA ALA A 419 4.33 13.53 -19.72
C ALA A 419 3.68 13.13 -18.38
N LEU A 420 3.04 11.96 -18.33
CA LEU A 420 2.46 11.41 -17.11
C LEU A 420 3.55 10.97 -16.10
N ARG A 421 4.60 10.30 -16.57
CA ARG A 421 5.76 9.96 -15.72
C ARG A 421 6.39 11.21 -15.12
N ARG A 422 6.57 12.26 -15.92
CA ARG A 422 7.10 13.55 -15.48
C ARG A 422 6.16 14.27 -14.50
N ARG A 423 4.85 14.15 -14.68
CA ARG A 423 3.85 14.63 -13.72
C ARG A 423 3.95 13.88 -12.39
N ALA A 424 4.17 12.57 -12.41
CA ALA A 424 4.39 11.77 -11.20
C ALA A 424 5.68 12.20 -10.48
N ALA A 425 6.76 12.44 -11.22
CA ALA A 425 8.00 12.98 -10.67
C ALA A 425 7.79 14.35 -10.00
N ALA A 426 7.06 15.26 -10.65
CA ALA A 426 6.72 16.57 -10.08
C ALA A 426 5.83 16.46 -8.83
N ALA A 427 4.90 15.51 -8.80
CA ALA A 427 4.07 15.25 -7.62
C ALA A 427 4.90 14.76 -6.43
N ILE A 428 5.90 13.90 -6.66
CA ILE A 428 6.86 13.48 -5.63
C ILE A 428 7.72 14.65 -5.18
N LEU A 429 8.21 15.48 -6.11
CA LEU A 429 9.02 16.66 -5.79
C LEU A 429 8.23 17.63 -4.88
N GLY A 430 6.93 17.82 -5.14
CA GLY A 430 6.07 18.67 -4.34
C GLY A 430 5.84 18.21 -2.90
N LEU A 431 6.07 16.92 -2.60
CA LEU A 431 6.03 16.38 -1.24
C LEU A 431 7.35 16.57 -0.48
N LEU A 432 8.46 16.75 -1.18
CA LEU A 432 9.78 16.87 -0.57
C LEU A 432 10.05 18.33 -0.18
N PRO A 433 10.58 18.60 1.03
CA PRO A 433 11.07 19.93 1.36
C PRO A 433 12.14 20.37 0.35
N ALA A 434 12.06 21.62 -0.13
CA ALA A 434 12.95 22.14 -1.18
C ALA A 434 14.45 22.04 -0.81
N SER A 435 14.78 22.08 0.48
CA SER A 435 16.14 21.86 0.98
C SER A 435 16.59 20.40 0.79
N VAL A 436 15.72 19.44 1.11
CA VAL A 436 16.01 18.00 0.96
C VAL A 436 16.18 17.64 -0.50
N ALA A 437 15.28 18.11 -1.36
CA ALA A 437 15.36 17.87 -2.80
C ALA A 437 16.68 18.42 -3.40
N ARG A 438 17.04 19.67 -3.08
CA ARG A 438 18.28 20.30 -3.54
C ARG A 438 19.55 19.66 -2.98
N VAL A 439 19.52 19.17 -1.73
CA VAL A 439 20.67 18.50 -1.12
C VAL A 439 20.84 17.10 -1.71
N TYR A 440 19.76 16.34 -1.84
CA TYR A 440 19.84 14.93 -2.23
C TYR A 440 20.05 14.74 -3.74
N PHE A 441 19.20 15.38 -4.55
CA PHE A 441 19.23 15.31 -6.01
C PHE A 441 20.10 16.41 -6.64
N GLY A 442 20.30 17.53 -5.96
CA GLY A 442 21.21 18.56 -6.47
C GLY A 442 22.67 18.11 -6.42
N ARG A 443 23.37 18.21 -7.56
CA ARG A 443 24.82 17.95 -7.66
C ARG A 443 25.71 18.95 -6.90
N ARG A 444 25.15 20.00 -6.27
CA ARG A 444 25.89 21.13 -5.68
C ARG A 444 26.16 20.98 -4.17
N LEU A 445 26.58 19.82 -3.69
CA LEU A 445 26.63 19.55 -2.24
C LEU A 445 27.96 19.92 -1.52
N TRP A 446 28.96 20.49 -2.18
CA TRP A 446 30.20 20.90 -1.48
C TRP A 446 30.84 22.18 -2.03
N ARG A 447 30.08 23.27 -2.15
CA ARG A 447 30.70 24.60 -2.27
C ARG A 447 31.12 25.15 -0.90
N LEU A 448 31.83 24.36 -0.10
CA LEU A 448 32.69 24.88 0.97
C LEU A 448 33.86 25.70 0.38
N GLY A 449 34.13 25.58 -0.92
CA GLY A 449 35.10 26.42 -1.65
C GLY A 449 34.70 27.89 -1.75
N ALA A 450 33.40 28.23 -1.67
CA ALA A 450 32.95 29.63 -1.65
C ALA A 450 33.22 30.35 -0.32
N LEU A 451 33.68 29.62 0.71
CA LEU A 451 34.19 30.23 1.95
C LEU A 451 35.64 30.72 1.81
N PHE A 452 36.37 30.32 0.76
CA PHE A 452 37.79 30.59 0.62
C PHE A 452 38.17 31.54 -0.52
N ASP A 453 37.22 32.00 -1.35
CA ASP A 453 37.48 32.99 -2.38
C ASP A 453 36.41 34.10 -2.43
N PRO A 454 36.69 35.31 -1.91
CA PRO A 454 35.73 36.41 -1.87
C PRO A 454 35.53 37.14 -3.22
N SER A 455 36.12 36.67 -4.31
CA SER A 455 36.37 37.52 -5.50
C SER A 455 35.48 37.31 -6.73
N GLU A 456 34.48 36.43 -6.72
CA GLU A 456 33.56 36.30 -7.86
C GLU A 456 32.16 36.86 -7.56
N ASP A 457 32.03 38.19 -7.75
CA ASP A 457 30.74 38.85 -7.99
C ASP A 457 30.25 38.46 -9.40
N VAL A 458 29.45 37.38 -9.49
CA VAL A 458 28.66 37.06 -10.70
C VAL A 458 27.20 37.46 -10.45
N GLY A 459 26.69 38.29 -11.36
CA GLY A 459 25.50 39.13 -11.20
C GLY A 459 24.18 38.44 -10.81
N SER A 460 23.36 39.20 -10.09
CA SER A 460 22.06 38.82 -9.51
C SER A 460 20.96 38.49 -10.54
N SER A 461 21.18 38.72 -11.83
CA SER A 461 20.25 38.30 -12.90
C SER A 461 20.38 36.81 -13.27
N SER A 462 21.44 36.13 -12.83
CA SER A 462 21.68 34.71 -13.13
C SER A 462 21.07 33.73 -12.11
N ALA A 463 20.77 34.19 -10.89
CA ALA A 463 20.34 33.31 -9.80
C ALA A 463 18.97 32.65 -10.03
N ALA A 464 17.99 33.38 -10.58
CA ALA A 464 16.66 32.85 -10.87
C ALA A 464 16.64 31.85 -12.04
N ALA A 465 17.50 32.06 -13.04
CA ALA A 465 17.68 31.12 -14.15
C ALA A 465 18.44 29.85 -13.70
N ASP A 466 19.44 30.01 -12.83
CA ASP A 466 20.17 28.91 -12.20
C ASP A 466 19.29 28.05 -11.27
N GLU A 467 18.29 28.64 -10.61
CA GLU A 467 17.33 27.91 -9.77
C GLU A 467 16.35 27.09 -10.59
N GLN A 468 15.80 27.66 -11.68
CA GLN A 468 14.89 26.93 -12.58
C GLN A 468 15.58 25.77 -13.30
N ASP A 469 16.82 25.97 -13.78
CA ASP A 469 17.65 24.89 -14.36
C ASP A 469 18.05 23.84 -13.31
N GLY A 470 18.15 24.23 -12.03
CA GLY A 470 18.35 23.31 -10.92
C GLY A 470 17.15 22.39 -10.68
N ASP A 471 15.95 22.97 -10.62
CA ASP A 471 14.71 22.23 -10.36
C ASP A 471 14.34 21.30 -11.54
N GLU A 472 14.55 21.75 -12.77
CA GLU A 472 14.35 20.93 -13.98
C GLU A 472 15.23 19.68 -13.98
N ARG A 473 16.50 19.80 -13.58
CA ARG A 473 17.41 18.65 -13.46
C ARG A 473 16.98 17.68 -12.35
N ILE A 474 16.49 18.20 -11.24
CA ILE A 474 15.97 17.36 -10.14
C ILE A 474 14.74 16.58 -10.64
N LEU A 475 13.88 17.21 -11.44
CA LEU A 475 12.75 16.55 -12.09
C LEU A 475 13.20 15.44 -13.05
N ASP A 476 14.20 15.69 -13.91
CA ASP A 476 14.75 14.66 -14.81
C ASP A 476 15.33 13.46 -14.04
N GLU A 477 15.99 13.71 -12.90
CA GLU A 477 16.51 12.64 -12.04
C GLU A 477 15.39 11.82 -11.38
N LEU A 478 14.35 12.48 -10.86
CA LEU A 478 13.17 11.81 -10.30
C LEU A 478 12.39 11.05 -11.37
N GLU A 479 12.26 11.62 -12.56
CA GLU A 479 11.70 10.92 -13.72
C GLU A 479 12.49 9.64 -13.97
N GLY A 480 13.82 9.69 -14.00
CA GLY A 480 14.70 8.53 -14.12
C GLY A 480 14.43 7.41 -13.10
N LEU A 481 14.19 7.76 -11.83
CA LEU A 481 13.88 6.77 -10.78
C LEU A 481 12.56 6.01 -11.03
N LEU A 482 11.60 6.67 -11.67
CA LEU A 482 10.30 6.07 -12.00
C LEU A 482 10.37 5.03 -13.14
N ASP A 483 11.51 4.88 -13.84
CA ASP A 483 11.66 3.89 -14.92
C ASP A 483 11.45 2.44 -14.45
N VAL A 484 11.59 2.21 -13.14
CA VAL A 484 11.43 0.90 -12.52
C VAL A 484 10.08 0.26 -12.88
N VAL A 485 9.02 1.07 -12.96
CA VAL A 485 7.67 0.60 -13.31
C VAL A 485 7.30 0.88 -14.77
N GLY A 486 8.28 1.19 -15.62
CA GLY A 486 8.09 1.64 -17.00
C GLY A 486 7.74 0.56 -18.01
N ASP A 487 7.88 -0.73 -17.66
CA ASP A 487 7.64 -1.85 -18.58
C ASP A 487 6.52 -2.78 -18.06
N GLU A 488 5.49 -3.00 -18.89
CA GLU A 488 4.32 -3.80 -18.55
C GLU A 488 4.68 -5.26 -18.21
N TYR A 489 5.58 -5.89 -18.98
CA TYR A 489 5.95 -7.29 -18.78
C TYR A 489 6.66 -7.50 -17.43
N CYS A 490 7.57 -6.59 -17.07
CA CYS A 490 8.22 -6.61 -15.76
C CYS A 490 7.21 -6.36 -14.63
N ASN A 491 6.28 -5.41 -14.82
CA ASN A 491 5.24 -5.12 -13.83
C ASN A 491 4.27 -6.29 -13.62
N LYS A 492 3.97 -7.09 -14.65
CA LYS A 492 3.18 -8.32 -14.49
C LYS A 492 3.82 -9.27 -13.47
N HIS A 493 5.14 -9.41 -13.47
CA HIS A 493 5.81 -10.25 -12.48
C HIS A 493 5.59 -9.71 -11.06
N LEU A 494 5.72 -8.39 -10.87
CA LEU A 494 5.44 -7.76 -9.58
C LEU A 494 3.98 -7.98 -9.13
N MET A 495 3.01 -7.80 -10.03
CA MET A 495 1.59 -7.95 -9.73
C MET A 495 1.22 -9.40 -9.38
N TYR A 496 1.71 -10.38 -10.14
CA TYR A 496 1.48 -11.79 -9.86
C TYR A 496 2.16 -12.22 -8.55
N SER A 497 3.40 -11.82 -8.30
CA SER A 497 4.07 -12.14 -7.04
C SER A 497 3.44 -11.48 -5.83
N ALA A 498 2.92 -10.25 -5.97
CA ALA A 498 2.17 -9.59 -4.91
C ALA A 498 0.84 -10.33 -4.63
N LEU A 499 0.14 -10.77 -5.68
CA LEU A 499 -1.08 -11.58 -5.56
C LEU A 499 -0.79 -12.92 -4.88
N GLU A 500 0.21 -13.67 -5.33
CA GLU A 500 0.62 -14.95 -4.75
C GLU A 500 1.02 -14.79 -3.28
N LEU A 501 1.80 -13.75 -2.96
CA LEU A 501 2.17 -13.44 -1.58
C LEU A 501 0.93 -13.19 -0.71
N LEU A 502 -0.01 -12.37 -1.19
CA LEU A 502 -1.26 -12.11 -0.47
C LEU A 502 -2.06 -13.40 -0.24
N LEU A 503 -2.18 -14.24 -1.28
CA LEU A 503 -2.95 -15.48 -1.22
C LEU A 503 -2.32 -16.51 -0.31
N VAL A 504 -1.01 -16.74 -0.38
CA VAL A 504 -0.29 -17.66 0.51
C VAL A 504 -0.38 -17.19 1.96
N ARG A 505 -0.42 -15.88 2.20
CA ARG A 505 -0.59 -15.38 3.57
C ARG A 505 -2.01 -15.55 4.07
N LEU A 506 -3.00 -15.26 3.25
CA LEU A 506 -4.41 -15.40 3.62
C LEU A 506 -4.82 -16.88 3.76
N MET A 507 -4.25 -17.74 2.91
CA MET A 507 -4.54 -19.15 2.77
C MET A 507 -3.22 -19.94 2.69
N PRO A 508 -2.55 -20.18 3.84
CA PRO A 508 -1.27 -20.90 3.89
C PRO A 508 -1.36 -22.33 3.34
N GLU A 509 -2.57 -22.91 3.30
CA GLU A 509 -2.86 -24.22 2.73
C GLU A 509 -2.41 -24.32 1.25
N LEU A 510 -2.43 -23.20 0.52
CA LEU A 510 -1.97 -23.10 -0.88
C LEU A 510 -0.47 -23.35 -1.05
N SER A 511 0.32 -23.20 0.01
CA SER A 511 1.76 -23.47 -0.03
C SER A 511 2.11 -24.92 0.28
N GLU A 512 1.21 -25.65 0.95
CA GLU A 512 1.44 -27.01 1.42
C GLU A 512 0.80 -28.06 0.52
N LYS A 513 -0.37 -27.75 -0.06
CA LYS A 513 -1.20 -28.69 -0.82
C LYS A 513 -1.40 -28.26 -2.27
N GLY A 514 -1.42 -29.24 -3.16
CA GLY A 514 -1.79 -29.02 -4.56
C GLY A 514 -3.30 -28.77 -4.71
N VAL A 515 -3.70 -28.16 -5.83
CA VAL A 515 -5.13 -27.91 -6.13
C VAL A 515 -5.93 -29.21 -6.09
N VAL A 516 -5.44 -30.28 -6.72
CA VAL A 516 -6.12 -31.58 -6.75
C VAL A 516 -6.30 -32.14 -5.34
N GLU A 517 -5.28 -32.06 -4.49
CA GLU A 517 -5.35 -32.53 -3.10
C GLU A 517 -6.36 -31.73 -2.26
N LEU A 518 -6.43 -30.41 -2.45
CA LEU A 518 -7.42 -29.55 -1.78
C LEU A 518 -8.85 -29.88 -2.18
N TRP A 519 -9.07 -30.20 -3.46
CA TRP A 519 -10.39 -30.59 -3.97
C TRP A 519 -10.79 -31.99 -3.47
N GLU A 520 -9.86 -32.95 -3.49
CA GLU A 520 -10.10 -34.32 -2.99
C GLU A 520 -10.38 -34.32 -1.48
N GLU A 521 -9.63 -33.58 -0.67
CA GLU A 521 -9.86 -33.50 0.78
C GLU A 521 -11.24 -32.95 1.15
N ARG A 522 -11.80 -32.06 0.31
CA ARG A 522 -13.09 -31.40 0.56
C ARG A 522 -14.27 -32.18 0.02
N LEU A 523 -14.10 -32.91 -1.09
CA LEU A 523 -15.18 -33.63 -1.78
C LEU A 523 -15.19 -35.14 -1.50
N GLY A 524 -14.11 -35.71 -0.95
CA GLY A 524 -14.03 -37.12 -0.53
C GLY A 524 -13.49 -38.05 -1.61
#